data_AF-A0A6A7LLX3-F1
#
_entry.id   AF-A0A6A7LLX3-F1
#
_cell.length_a   1.000
_cell.length_b   1.000
_cell.length_c   1.000
_cell.angle_alpha   90.00
_cell.angle_beta   90.00
_cell.angle_gamma   90.00
#
_symmetry.space_group_name_H-M   'P 1'
#
loop_
_entity.id
_entity.type
_entity.pdbx_description
1 polymer ?
#
loop_
_entity_poly.entity_id
_entity_poly.type
_entity_poly.pdbx_seq_one_letter_code
_entity_poly.pdbx_strand_id
1 'polypeptide(L)' 'MEDVGARAAPAVVVETLRQLGLLSGAQAEALADHARPLVRNYRGEIVGEGRPMFQLSRA' A
#
# COMPACT_ATOMS: atom_id res chain seq x y z
N MET A 1 -14.41 -15.08 6.74
CA MET A 1 -14.39 -13.72 6.15
C MET A 1 -13.01 -13.15 6.41
N GLU A 2 -12.03 -13.53 5.60
CA GLU A 2 -10.62 -13.20 5.78
C GLU A 2 -10.05 -12.72 4.44
N ASP A 3 -10.31 -11.48 4.02
CA ASP A 3 -9.54 -10.91 2.89
C ASP A 3 -9.64 -9.37 2.71
N VAL A 4 -10.03 -8.62 3.75
CA VAL A 4 -10.04 -7.14 3.63
C VAL A 4 -8.71 -6.57 4.12
N GLY A 5 -8.16 -7.09 5.23
CA GLY A 5 -6.89 -6.61 5.80
C GLY A 5 -5.64 -7.06 5.04
N ALA A 6 -5.63 -8.29 4.51
CA ALA A 6 -4.44 -8.88 3.89
C ALA A 6 -3.94 -8.10 2.66
N ARG A 7 -4.87 -7.55 1.86
CA ARG A 7 -4.54 -6.78 0.64
C ARG A 7 -4.15 -5.34 0.93
N ALA A 8 -4.62 -4.78 2.04
CA ALA A 8 -4.35 -3.39 2.42
C ALA A 8 -3.08 -3.25 3.29
N ALA A 9 -2.71 -4.28 4.04
CA ALA A 9 -1.59 -4.23 4.98
C ALA A 9 -0.25 -3.78 4.36
N PRO A 10 0.18 -4.28 3.17
CA PRO A 10 1.41 -3.81 2.55
C PRO A 10 1.40 -2.31 2.25
N ALA A 11 0.28 -1.81 1.72
CA ALA A 11 0.12 -0.38 1.40
C ALA A 11 0.16 0.49 2.65
N VAL A 12 -0.46 0.04 3.74
CA VAL A 12 -0.44 0.74 5.04
C VAL A 12 0.97 0.79 5.61
N VAL A 13 1.71 -0.32 5.58
CA VAL A 13 3.10 -0.36 6.07
C VAL A 13 4.00 0.57 5.26
N VAL A 14 3.96 0.50 3.93
CA VAL A 14 4.79 1.35 3.07
C VAL A 14 4.47 2.84 3.29
N GLU A 15 3.19 3.20 3.39
CA GLU A 15 2.78 4.57 3.64
C GLU A 15 3.20 5.07 5.03
N THR A 16 3.15 4.19 6.04
CA THR A 16 3.63 4.50 7.40
C THR A 16 5.13 4.81 7.37
N LEU A 17 5.95 3.94 6.75
CA LEU A 17 7.39 4.13 6.63
C LEU A 17 7.73 5.41 5.84
N ARG A 18 6.95 5.72 4.80
CA ARG A 18 7.07 6.95 4.02
C ARG A 18 6.80 8.19 4.88
N GLN A 19 5.71 8.20 5.64
CA GLN A 19 5.35 9.33 6.51
C GLN A 19 6.33 9.52 7.67
N LEU A 20 6.96 8.44 8.14
CA LEU A 20 8.03 8.48 9.13
C LEU A 20 9.40 8.90 8.55
N GLY A 21 9.53 9.01 7.22
CA GLY A 21 10.79 9.37 6.56
C GLY A 21 11.85 8.26 6.58
N LEU A 22 11.44 7.00 6.74
CA LEU A 22 12.34 5.84 6.88
C LEU A 22 12.68 5.17 5.54
N LEU A 23 12.11 5.64 4.43
CA LEU A 23 12.39 5.11 3.10
C LEU A 23 13.32 6.05 2.33
N SER A 24 14.45 5.53 1.86
CA SER A 24 15.21 6.18 0.79
C SER A 24 14.46 6.11 -0.55
N GLY A 25 14.85 6.94 -1.52
CA GLY A 25 14.24 6.93 -2.86
C GLY A 25 14.30 5.55 -3.53
N ALA A 26 15.43 4.86 -3.43
CA ALA A 26 15.58 3.51 -3.99
C ALA A 26 14.69 2.47 -3.30
N GLN A 27 14.49 2.57 -1.98
CA GLN A 27 13.58 1.69 -1.25
C GLN A 27 12.11 1.99 -1.56
N ALA A 28 11.76 3.27 -1.76
CA ALA A 28 10.42 3.65 -2.16
C ALA A 28 10.07 3.10 -3.55
N GLU A 29 11.00 3.18 -4.51
CA GLU A 29 10.86 2.59 -5.84
C GLU A 29 10.72 1.07 -5.78
N ALA A 30 11.57 0.39 -5.00
CA ALA A 30 11.48 -1.06 -4.84
C ALA A 30 10.17 -1.55 -4.20
N LEU A 31 9.46 -0.67 -3.48
CA LEU A 31 8.21 -0.96 -2.79
C LEU A 31 6.96 -0.40 -3.52
N ALA A 32 7.12 0.19 -4.71
CA ALA A 32 6.04 0.87 -5.41
C ALA A 32 4.80 -0.03 -5.62
N ASP A 33 5.02 -1.30 -5.99
CA ASP A 33 3.96 -2.29 -6.21
C ASP A 33 3.23 -2.68 -4.91
N HIS A 34 3.92 -2.60 -3.77
CA HIS A 34 3.33 -2.84 -2.46
C HIS A 34 2.58 -1.62 -1.92
N ALA A 35 2.97 -0.41 -2.34
CA ALA A 35 2.32 0.83 -1.95
C ALA A 35 0.94 1.02 -2.61
N ARG A 36 0.76 0.47 -3.82
CA ARG A 36 -0.45 0.62 -4.64
C ARG A 36 -0.88 -0.73 -5.24
N PRO A 37 -1.39 -1.65 -4.40
CA PRO A 37 -1.78 -2.97 -4.89
C PRO A 37 -2.93 -2.87 -5.90
N LEU A 38 -2.73 -3.48 -7.06
CA LEU A 38 -3.76 -3.56 -8.10
C LEU A 38 -4.85 -4.56 -7.72
N VAL A 39 -6.11 -4.14 -7.84
CA VAL A 39 -7.27 -5.01 -7.63
C VAL A 39 -7.60 -5.68 -8.95
N ARG A 40 -7.59 -7.01 -8.96
CA ARG A 40 -7.96 -7.80 -10.13
C ARG A 40 -9.30 -8.50 -9.91
N ASN A 41 -10.14 -8.54 -10.93
CA ASN A 41 -11.35 -9.35 -10.92
C ASN A 41 -11.02 -10.84 -11.12
N TYR A 42 -12.04 -11.69 -11.08
CA TYR A 42 -11.91 -13.13 -11.32
C TYR A 42 -11.32 -13.47 -12.71
N ARG A 43 -11.49 -12.59 -13.70
CA ARG A 43 -10.93 -12.72 -15.06
C ARG A 43 -9.47 -12.24 -15.15
N GLY A 44 -8.88 -11.77 -14.06
CA GLY A 44 -7.51 -11.22 -14.01
C GLY A 44 -7.39 -9.77 -14.49
N GLU A 45 -8.49 -9.14 -14.87
CA GLU A 45 -8.51 -7.75 -15.34
C GLU A 45 -8.34 -6.80 -14.16
N ILE A 46 -7.56 -5.73 -14.37
CA ILE A 46 -7.38 -4.68 -13.38
C ILE A 46 -8.69 -3.88 -13.29
N VAL A 47 -9.30 -3.88 -12.11
CA VAL A 47 -10.57 -3.18 -11.83
C VAL A 47 -10.39 -2.03 -10.85
N GLY A 48 -9.18 -1.83 -10.32
CA GLY A 48 -8.86 -0.70 -9.45
C GLY A 48 -7.48 -0.82 -8.82
N GLU A 49 -7.21 0.09 -7.89
CA GLU A 49 -5.98 0.11 -7.09
C GLU A 49 -6.29 0.52 -5.65
N GLY A 50 -5.56 -0.07 -4.71
CA GLY A 50 -5.58 0.35 -3.31
C GLY A 50 -4.77 1.62 -3.12
N ARG A 51 -5.36 2.63 -2.49
CA ARG A 51 -4.66 3.86 -2.09
C ARG A 51 -4.80 4.05 -0.57
N PRO A 52 -3.70 4.16 0.19
CA PRO A 52 -3.78 4.51 1.59
C PRO A 52 -4.26 5.96 1.73
N MET A 53 -5.30 6.18 2.54
CA MET A 53 -5.93 7.50 2.77
C MET A 53 -5.89 7.86 4.26
N PHE A 54 -4.69 8.01 4.81
CA PHE A 54 -4.51 8.40 6.21
C PHE A 54 -3.26 9.27 6.40
N GLN A 55 -3.21 9.99 7.51
CA GLN A 55 -2.04 10.74 7.97
C GLN A 55 -1.74 10.35 9.41
N LEU A 56 -0.48 10.04 9.72
CA LEU A 56 -0.03 9.79 11.08
C LEU A 56 -0.11 11.09 11.89
N SER A 57 -0.75 11.01 13.04
CA SER A 57 -0.71 12.05 14.06
C SER A 57 0.56 11.89 14.90
N ARG A 58 1.09 13.02 15.41
CA ARG A 58 2.09 12.95 16.49
C ARG A 58 1.42 12.39 17.75
N ALA A 59 2.17 11.60 18.50
CA ALA A 59 1.79 11.16 19.84
C ALA A 59 1.86 12.32 20.84
#